data_AF-A0A851I6N5-F1
#
_entry.id   AF-A0A851I6N5-F1
#
_cell.length_a   1.000
_cell.length_b   1.000
_cell.length_c   1.000
_cell.angle_alpha   90.00
_cell.angle_beta   90.00
_cell.angle_gamma   90.00
#
_symmetry.space_group_name_H-M   'P 1'
#
loop_
_entity.id
_entity.type
_entity.pdbx_description
1 polymer ?
#
loop_
_entity_poly.entity_id
_entity_poly.type
_entity_poly.pdbx_seq_one_letter_code
_entity_poly.pdbx_strand_id
1 'polypeptide(L)'
;MSIRNFATKLKMKREEFWKYISISHKKAKNNNEFVDYLIDILSKKTDEEIFDFEIITFELMRESYNEKLWCASYLVNGDTASWSFDFFRLWLISQGKKIYYSIIKNQDNLSKYINISFEAKFMTNYFENETFAFIPAYAFSRKNCSHNILSKESYKINSKTIFQDDFIDDYNKKLNNYKRKIGYINKKYPKIIFHWCTQFPNSMKEVCPTLFKKMYF
;
A
#
# COMPACT_ATOMS: atom_id res chain seq x y z
N MET A 1 -31.01 -12.77 19.95
CA MET A 1 -29.61 -12.43 20.33
C MET A 1 -29.15 -11.29 19.43
N SER A 2 -29.13 -10.06 19.94
CA SER A 2 -28.83 -8.86 19.14
C SER A 2 -27.35 -8.84 18.76
N ILE A 3 -27.03 -8.98 17.48
CA ILE A 3 -25.69 -8.73 16.95
C ILE A 3 -25.40 -7.25 17.14
N ARG A 4 -24.65 -6.90 18.19
CA ARG A 4 -24.15 -5.53 18.36
C ARG A 4 -23.19 -5.26 17.22
N ASN A 5 -23.64 -4.45 16.26
CA ASN A 5 -22.83 -3.95 15.18
C ASN A 5 -21.87 -2.90 15.75
N PHE A 6 -20.76 -3.34 16.33
CA PHE A 6 -19.68 -2.44 16.72
C PHE A 6 -19.03 -1.95 15.44
N ALA A 7 -19.50 -0.81 14.91
CA ALA A 7 -18.74 -0.08 13.91
C ALA A 7 -17.37 0.25 14.54
N THR A 8 -16.31 -0.40 14.05
CA THR A 8 -14.93 -0.15 14.48
C THR A 8 -14.62 1.32 14.31
N LYS A 9 -14.48 2.04 15.44
CA LYS A 9 -14.18 3.47 15.43
C LYS A 9 -12.67 3.67 15.44
N LEU A 10 -12.08 3.65 14.25
CA LEU A 10 -10.68 4.05 14.05
C LEU A 10 -10.49 5.50 14.53
N LYS A 11 -9.32 5.81 15.08
CA LYS A 11 -8.87 7.17 15.41
C LYS A 11 -8.54 7.95 14.15
N MET A 12 -7.81 7.34 13.21
CA MET A 12 -7.58 7.92 11.89
C MET A 12 -8.80 7.72 10.99
N LYS A 13 -9.27 8.80 10.37
CA LYS A 13 -10.29 8.73 9.31
C LYS A 13 -9.64 8.49 7.95
N ARG A 14 -10.38 7.92 7.02
CA ARG A 14 -9.88 7.66 5.66
C ARG A 14 -9.50 8.96 4.93
N GLU A 15 -10.14 10.09 5.22
CA GLU A 15 -9.75 11.40 4.68
C GLU A 15 -8.35 11.83 5.14
N GLU A 16 -7.99 11.55 6.40
CA GLU A 16 -6.66 11.85 6.95
C GLU A 16 -5.58 10.97 6.32
N PHE A 17 -5.86 9.67 6.15
CA PHE A 17 -4.99 8.74 5.41
C PHE A 17 -4.61 9.30 4.03
N TRP A 18 -5.62 9.70 3.24
CA TRP A 18 -5.41 10.28 1.92
C TRP A 18 -4.71 11.63 1.96
N LYS A 19 -4.99 12.45 2.98
CA LYS A 19 -4.31 13.74 3.20
C LYS A 19 -2.82 13.54 3.45
N TYR A 20 -2.42 12.55 4.25
CA TYR A 20 -1.00 12.29 4.52
C TYR A 20 -0.25 11.85 3.27
N ILE A 21 -0.81 10.93 2.48
CA ILE A 21 -0.26 10.54 1.17
C ILE A 21 -0.12 11.78 0.25
N SER A 22 -1.14 12.64 0.19
CA SER A 22 -1.10 13.85 -0.65
C SER A 22 -0.03 14.84 -0.19
N ILE A 23 0.16 15.04 1.12
CA ILE A 23 1.19 15.93 1.66
C ILE A 23 2.59 15.38 1.32
N SER A 24 2.81 14.07 1.46
CA SER A 24 4.09 13.44 1.11
C SER A 24 4.43 13.64 -0.36
N HIS A 25 3.47 13.42 -1.27
CA HIS A 25 3.67 13.66 -2.71
C HIS A 25 4.02 15.11 -3.04
N LYS A 26 3.40 16.08 -2.36
CA LYS A 26 3.69 17.51 -2.61
C LYS A 26 5.12 17.91 -2.23
N LYS A 27 5.76 17.17 -1.32
CA LYS A 27 7.10 17.46 -0.83
C LYS A 27 8.19 16.62 -1.51
N ALA A 28 7.83 15.40 -1.91
CA ALA A 28 8.75 14.44 -2.47
C ALA A 28 9.05 14.73 -3.95
N LYS A 29 10.31 14.56 -4.34
CA LYS A 29 10.74 14.57 -5.75
C LYS A 29 10.78 13.19 -6.37
N ASN A 30 10.84 12.15 -5.53
CA ASN A 30 10.98 10.75 -5.94
C ASN A 30 10.31 9.83 -4.89
N ASN A 31 10.24 8.52 -5.18
CA ASN A 31 9.56 7.56 -4.32
C ASN A 31 10.22 7.40 -2.93
N ASN A 32 11.55 7.48 -2.85
CA ASN A 32 12.26 7.34 -1.57
C ASN A 32 11.91 8.51 -0.64
N GLU A 33 11.95 9.74 -1.15
CA GLU A 33 11.52 10.92 -0.40
C GLU A 33 10.04 10.84 -0.01
N PHE A 34 9.17 10.30 -0.88
CA PHE A 34 7.74 10.11 -0.57
C PHE A 34 7.56 9.20 0.65
N VAL A 35 8.25 8.06 0.66
CA VAL A 35 8.25 7.12 1.79
C VAL A 35 8.75 7.80 3.05
N ASP A 36 9.89 8.49 2.99
CA ASP A 36 10.47 9.18 4.15
C ASP A 36 9.55 10.25 4.72
N TYR A 37 8.95 11.10 3.87
CA TYR A 37 7.99 12.12 4.33
C TYR A 37 6.75 11.50 4.97
N LEU A 38 6.26 10.38 4.43
CA LEU A 38 5.10 9.70 5.01
C LEU A 38 5.42 9.08 6.37
N ILE A 39 6.59 8.45 6.52
CA ILE A 39 7.11 7.97 7.80
C ILE A 39 7.26 9.14 8.80
N ASP A 40 7.79 10.28 8.36
CA ASP A 40 7.95 11.47 9.20
C ASP A 40 6.63 12.09 9.66
N ILE A 41 5.59 12.06 8.83
CA ILE A 41 4.26 12.52 9.20
C ILE A 41 3.66 11.56 10.24
N LEU A 42 3.73 10.25 9.98
CA LEU A 42 3.14 9.23 10.84
C LEU A 42 3.87 9.09 12.19
N SER A 43 5.19 9.26 12.24
CA SER A 43 5.95 9.17 13.50
C SER A 43 5.56 10.26 14.53
N LYS A 44 4.89 11.33 14.07
CA LYS A 44 4.34 12.42 14.91
C LYS A 44 2.88 12.18 15.34
N LYS A 45 2.30 11.03 15.01
CA LYS A 45 0.91 10.65 15.32
C LYS A 45 0.85 9.74 16.54
N THR A 46 -0.35 9.51 17.07
CA THR A 46 -0.52 8.52 18.15
C THR A 46 -0.28 7.11 17.62
N ASP A 47 0.03 6.16 18.52
CA ASP A 47 0.26 4.77 18.10
C ASP A 47 -0.99 4.19 17.43
N GLU A 48 -2.18 4.52 17.95
CA GLU A 48 -3.46 4.13 17.37
C GLU A 48 -3.64 4.68 15.95
N GLU A 49 -3.25 5.93 15.69
CA GLU A 49 -3.31 6.49 14.34
C GLU A 49 -2.34 5.75 13.39
N ILE A 50 -1.12 5.42 13.83
CA ILE A 50 -0.18 4.63 13.01
C ILE A 50 -0.78 3.24 12.70
N PHE A 51 -1.37 2.58 13.69
CA PHE A 51 -2.05 1.30 13.50
C PHE A 51 -3.26 1.40 12.57
N ASP A 52 -4.04 2.47 12.69
CA ASP A 52 -5.18 2.72 11.81
C ASP A 52 -4.75 2.96 10.37
N PHE A 53 -3.59 3.59 10.13
CA PHE A 53 -3.04 3.75 8.79
C PHE A 53 -2.81 2.38 8.12
N GLU A 54 -2.25 1.41 8.86
CA GLU A 54 -2.10 0.05 8.37
C GLU A 54 -3.45 -0.63 8.12
N ILE A 55 -4.38 -0.51 9.08
CA ILE A 55 -5.72 -1.07 8.94
C ILE A 55 -6.40 -0.54 7.66
N ILE A 56 -6.38 0.78 7.45
CA ILE A 56 -6.95 1.42 6.25
C ILE A 56 -6.24 0.93 4.99
N THR A 57 -4.91 0.77 5.01
CA THR A 57 -4.16 0.19 3.89
C THR A 57 -4.69 -1.19 3.54
N PHE A 58 -4.83 -2.09 4.51
CA PHE A 58 -5.37 -3.44 4.27
C PHE A 58 -6.85 -3.45 3.85
N GLU A 59 -7.65 -2.49 4.31
CA GLU A 59 -9.01 -2.34 3.82
C GLU A 59 -9.06 -1.95 2.34
N LEU A 60 -8.21 -1.00 1.92
CA LEU A 60 -8.08 -0.60 0.52
C LEU A 60 -7.48 -1.72 -0.35
N MET A 61 -6.55 -2.51 0.20
CA MET A 61 -6.07 -3.73 -0.46
C MET A 61 -7.23 -4.70 -0.70
N ARG A 62 -8.09 -4.94 0.30
CA ARG A 62 -9.27 -5.79 0.15
C ARG A 62 -10.30 -5.24 -0.85
N GLU A 63 -10.56 -3.94 -0.82
CA GLU A 63 -11.45 -3.28 -1.79
C GLU A 63 -10.96 -3.40 -3.24
N SER A 64 -9.64 -3.48 -3.42
CA SER A 64 -9.00 -3.59 -4.73
C SER A 64 -8.78 -5.04 -5.21
N TYR A 65 -9.12 -6.06 -4.41
CA TYR A 65 -8.89 -7.47 -4.74
C TYR A 65 -9.97 -8.04 -5.65
N ASN A 66 -9.80 -7.92 -6.98
CA ASN A 66 -10.72 -8.45 -8.00
C ASN A 66 -9.99 -8.86 -9.28
N GLU A 67 -10.60 -9.71 -10.12
CA GLU A 67 -9.93 -10.24 -11.33
C GLU A 67 -9.59 -9.15 -12.36
N LYS A 68 -10.38 -8.08 -12.47
CA LYS A 68 -10.13 -7.02 -13.46
C LYS A 68 -8.90 -6.20 -13.12
N LEU A 69 -8.69 -5.92 -11.84
CA LEU A 69 -7.48 -5.21 -11.40
C LEU A 69 -6.25 -6.10 -11.53
N TRP A 70 -6.42 -7.40 -11.31
CA TRP A 70 -5.35 -8.36 -11.57
C TRP A 70 -4.97 -8.40 -13.05
N CYS A 71 -5.95 -8.31 -13.97
CA CYS A 71 -5.68 -8.16 -15.40
C CYS A 71 -4.84 -6.90 -15.67
N ALA A 72 -5.25 -5.75 -15.13
CA ALA A 72 -4.51 -4.50 -15.29
C ALA A 72 -3.08 -4.57 -14.72
N SER A 73 -2.91 -5.21 -13.56
CA SER A 73 -1.60 -5.48 -12.94
C SER A 73 -0.73 -6.34 -13.85
N TYR A 74 -1.27 -7.42 -14.39
CA TYR A 74 -0.53 -8.30 -15.31
C TYR A 74 -0.12 -7.56 -16.58
N LEU A 75 -0.99 -6.72 -17.14
CA LEU A 75 -0.68 -5.96 -18.36
C LEU A 75 0.50 -5.02 -18.17
N VAL A 76 0.70 -4.46 -16.97
CA VAL A 76 1.78 -3.49 -16.71
C VAL A 76 3.04 -4.10 -16.08
N ASN A 77 2.93 -5.19 -15.33
CA ASN A 77 4.07 -5.84 -14.66
C ASN A 77 4.54 -7.12 -15.36
N GLY A 78 3.68 -7.79 -16.13
CA GLY A 78 3.99 -9.06 -16.80
C GLY A 78 4.03 -10.29 -15.88
N ASP A 79 3.72 -10.14 -14.59
CA ASP A 79 3.79 -11.21 -13.58
C ASP A 79 2.39 -11.64 -13.11
N THR A 80 2.19 -12.95 -12.93
CA THR A 80 0.97 -13.55 -12.40
C THR A 80 1.04 -13.84 -10.90
N ALA A 81 2.21 -13.68 -10.28
CA ALA A 81 2.42 -14.07 -8.91
C ALA A 81 1.65 -13.16 -7.93
N SER A 82 1.09 -13.77 -6.87
CA SER A 82 0.21 -13.07 -5.93
C SER A 82 0.87 -11.89 -5.22
N TRP A 83 2.12 -12.06 -4.79
CA TRP A 83 2.97 -11.03 -4.21
C TRP A 83 3.21 -9.83 -5.14
N SER A 84 3.43 -10.04 -6.45
CA SER A 84 3.47 -8.93 -7.42
C SER A 84 2.14 -8.16 -7.46
N PHE A 85 1.00 -8.86 -7.44
CA PHE A 85 -0.31 -8.21 -7.38
C PHE A 85 -0.52 -7.44 -6.06
N ASP A 86 0.01 -7.93 -4.93
CA ASP A 86 -0.01 -7.22 -3.67
C ASP A 86 0.81 -5.92 -3.75
N PHE A 87 2.02 -5.98 -4.32
CA PHE A 87 2.88 -4.81 -4.47
C PHE A 87 2.31 -3.79 -5.47
N PHE A 88 1.63 -4.25 -6.52
CA PHE A 88 0.90 -3.38 -7.44
C PHE A 88 -0.25 -2.63 -6.73
N ARG A 89 -1.02 -3.31 -5.87
CA ARG A 89 -2.10 -2.66 -5.12
C ARG A 89 -1.56 -1.65 -4.10
N LEU A 90 -0.42 -1.94 -3.47
CA LEU A 90 0.27 -0.99 -2.60
C LEU A 90 0.77 0.24 -3.39
N TRP A 91 1.33 0.03 -4.58
CA TRP A 91 1.67 1.12 -5.51
C TRP A 91 0.43 1.94 -5.89
N LEU A 92 -0.70 1.29 -6.20
CA LEU A 92 -1.94 1.97 -6.56
C LEU A 92 -2.47 2.84 -5.41
N ILE A 93 -2.42 2.34 -4.18
CA ILE A 93 -2.76 3.10 -2.98
C ILE A 93 -1.81 4.29 -2.83
N SER A 94 -0.50 4.07 -3.04
CA SER A 94 0.50 5.15 -2.93
C SER A 94 0.27 6.26 -3.96
N GLN A 95 -0.39 6.01 -5.11
CA GLN A 95 -0.76 7.06 -6.08
C GLN A 95 -1.81 8.07 -5.56
N GLY A 96 -2.48 7.74 -4.44
CA GLY A 96 -3.42 8.64 -3.77
C GLY A 96 -4.87 8.54 -4.26
N LYS A 97 -5.75 9.21 -3.51
CA LYS A 97 -7.22 9.02 -3.54
C LYS A 97 -7.83 9.06 -4.94
N LYS A 98 -7.51 10.10 -5.72
CA LYS A 98 -8.14 10.35 -7.03
C LYS A 98 -7.82 9.22 -8.01
N ILE A 99 -6.54 8.82 -8.09
CA ILE A 99 -6.06 7.80 -9.01
C ILE A 99 -6.61 6.43 -8.58
N TYR A 100 -6.46 6.09 -7.29
CA TYR A 100 -7.00 4.86 -6.71
C TYR A 100 -8.48 4.65 -7.07
N TYR A 101 -9.36 5.59 -6.70
CA TYR A 101 -10.80 5.42 -6.94
C TYR A 101 -11.19 5.48 -8.43
N SER A 102 -10.43 6.19 -9.26
CA SER A 102 -10.65 6.17 -10.71
C SER A 102 -10.39 4.79 -11.30
N ILE A 103 -9.35 4.09 -10.83
CA ILE A 103 -8.96 2.76 -11.31
C ILE A 103 -9.85 1.68 -10.70
N ILE A 104 -10.25 1.80 -9.43
CA ILE A 104 -11.21 0.85 -8.83
C ILE A 104 -12.57 0.91 -9.53
N LYS A 105 -13.02 2.10 -9.95
CA LYS A 105 -14.25 2.24 -10.73
C LYS A 105 -14.14 1.63 -12.13
N ASN A 106 -12.99 1.78 -12.78
CA ASN A 106 -12.71 1.18 -14.09
C ASN A 106 -11.19 1.00 -14.25
N GLN A 107 -10.75 -0.26 -14.26
CA GLN A 107 -9.33 -0.63 -14.26
C GLN A 107 -8.61 -0.21 -15.53
N ASP A 108 -9.35 -0.10 -16.64
CA ASP A 108 -8.83 0.37 -17.92
C ASP A 108 -8.35 1.83 -17.86
N ASN A 109 -8.82 2.61 -16.86
CA ASN A 109 -8.33 3.97 -16.61
C ASN A 109 -6.85 4.02 -16.22
N LEU A 110 -6.21 2.91 -15.83
CA LEU A 110 -4.78 2.88 -15.56
C LEU A 110 -3.97 3.42 -16.76
N SER A 111 -4.45 3.17 -17.98
CA SER A 111 -3.88 3.72 -19.23
C SER A 111 -3.74 5.24 -19.26
N LYS A 112 -4.55 5.98 -18.49
CA LYS A 112 -4.51 7.45 -18.39
C LYS A 112 -3.44 7.96 -17.42
N TYR A 113 -3.02 7.13 -16.47
CA TYR A 113 -2.14 7.52 -15.37
C TYR A 113 -0.72 7.00 -15.50
N ILE A 114 -0.49 6.01 -16.35
CA ILE A 114 0.84 5.49 -16.63
C ILE A 114 1.42 6.16 -17.86
N ASN A 115 2.68 6.55 -17.80
CA ASN A 115 3.47 6.93 -18.97
C ASN A 115 4.65 5.98 -19.07
N ILE A 116 4.65 5.11 -20.07
CA ILE A 116 5.65 4.07 -20.24
C ILE A 116 6.51 4.48 -21.41
N SER A 117 7.78 4.82 -21.15
CA SER A 117 8.77 4.90 -22.22
C SER A 117 9.11 3.50 -22.71
N PHE A 118 9.65 3.37 -23.92
CA PHE A 118 10.06 2.08 -24.46
C PHE A 118 11.08 1.36 -23.54
N GLU A 119 11.95 2.09 -22.85
CA GLU A 119 12.88 1.50 -21.88
C GLU A 119 12.18 0.95 -20.62
N ALA A 120 11.09 1.58 -20.16
CA ALA A 120 10.32 1.13 -19.01
C ALA A 120 9.63 -0.23 -19.24
N LYS A 121 9.43 -0.64 -20.50
CA LYS A 121 8.86 -1.96 -20.87
C LYS A 121 9.77 -3.13 -20.47
N PHE A 122 11.06 -2.89 -20.26
CA PHE A 122 12.04 -3.90 -19.86
C PHE A 122 12.34 -3.90 -18.36
N MET A 123 11.75 -2.98 -17.58
CA MET A 123 11.83 -3.00 -16.12
C MET A 123 10.60 -3.68 -15.53
N THR A 124 10.72 -4.97 -15.22
CA THR A 124 9.76 -5.65 -14.34
C THR A 124 9.75 -4.91 -12.99
N ASN A 125 8.56 -4.67 -12.42
CA ASN A 125 8.34 -4.05 -11.09
C ASN A 125 8.25 -2.51 -11.05
N TYR A 126 8.11 -1.82 -12.20
CA TYR A 126 7.94 -0.36 -12.21
C TYR A 126 6.66 0.11 -11.49
N PHE A 127 5.60 -0.71 -11.49
CA PHE A 127 4.33 -0.41 -10.84
C PHE A 127 4.16 -1.22 -9.55
N GLU A 128 5.21 -1.29 -8.73
CA GLU A 128 5.23 -1.99 -7.44
C GLU A 128 5.75 -1.10 -6.32
N ASN A 129 5.22 -1.28 -5.11
CA ASN A 129 5.68 -0.56 -3.93
C ASN A 129 5.59 -1.43 -2.67
N GLU A 130 6.47 -2.42 -2.58
CA GLU A 130 6.58 -3.29 -1.40
C GLU A 130 6.86 -2.47 -0.12
N THR A 131 7.72 -1.46 -0.20
CA THR A 131 8.12 -0.63 0.96
C THR A 131 6.92 0.05 1.62
N PHE A 132 5.86 0.36 0.87
CA PHE A 132 4.63 0.95 1.43
C PHE A 132 4.02 0.11 2.56
N ALA A 133 4.12 -1.22 2.49
CA ALA A 133 3.59 -2.12 3.52
C ALA A 133 4.25 -1.90 4.89
N PHE A 134 5.50 -1.45 4.92
CA PHE A 134 6.32 -1.34 6.14
C PHE A 134 6.34 0.06 6.74
N ILE A 135 5.79 1.07 6.04
CA ILE A 135 5.75 2.47 6.50
C ILE A 135 5.22 2.61 7.93
N PRO A 136 4.12 1.94 8.34
CA PRO A 136 3.61 2.05 9.72
C PRO A 136 4.60 1.54 10.76
N ALA A 137 5.23 0.38 10.51
CA ALA A 137 6.25 -0.19 11.39
C ALA A 137 7.47 0.73 11.50
N TYR A 138 7.92 1.30 10.38
CA TYR A 138 9.01 2.28 10.36
C TYR A 138 8.66 3.57 11.11
N ALA A 139 7.44 4.09 10.95
CA ALA A 139 6.98 5.27 11.67
C ALA A 139 6.90 5.03 13.18
N PHE A 140 6.39 3.87 13.58
CA PHE A 140 6.33 3.44 14.97
C PHE A 140 7.73 3.28 15.58
N SER A 141 8.65 2.64 14.86
CA SER A 141 10.04 2.51 15.27
C SER A 141 10.70 3.88 15.41
N ARG A 142 10.59 4.77 14.41
CA ARG A 142 11.16 6.13 14.42
C ARG A 142 10.68 6.93 15.63
N LYS A 143 9.37 6.88 15.93
CA LYS A 143 8.77 7.54 17.10
C LYS A 143 9.38 7.07 18.43
N ASN A 144 9.55 5.76 18.58
CA ASN A 144 10.07 5.17 19.83
C ASN A 144 11.61 5.26 19.94
N CYS A 145 12.32 5.24 18.82
CA CYS A 145 13.77 5.48 18.78
C CYS A 145 14.12 6.91 19.16
N SER A 146 13.34 7.93 18.78
CA SER A 146 13.57 9.31 19.23
C SER A 146 13.48 9.47 20.75
N HIS A 147 12.71 8.62 21.46
CA HIS A 147 12.69 8.60 22.92
C HIS A 147 13.91 7.88 23.54
N ASN A 148 14.50 6.90 22.83
CA ASN A 148 15.67 6.14 23.29
C ASN A 148 17.02 6.78 22.93
N ILE A 149 17.10 7.62 21.90
CA ILE A 149 18.34 8.34 21.53
C ILE A 149 18.67 9.43 22.56
N LEU A 150 17.67 10.03 23.21
CA LEU A 150 17.89 11.02 24.27
C LEU A 150 18.27 10.41 25.63
N SER A 151 18.25 9.07 25.79
CA SER A 151 18.57 8.38 27.05
C SER A 151 19.82 7.50 27.00
N LYS A 152 20.49 7.37 25.84
CA LYS A 152 21.71 6.58 25.71
C LYS A 152 22.77 7.30 24.88
N GLU A 153 23.75 7.89 25.55
CA GLU A 153 24.96 8.55 25.01
C GLU A 153 25.88 7.66 24.15
N SER A 154 25.45 6.50 23.66
CA SER A 154 26.38 5.49 23.13
C SER A 154 26.00 4.86 21.79
N TYR A 155 25.39 5.62 20.87
CA TYR A 155 25.31 5.17 19.48
C TYR A 155 25.81 6.25 18.52
N LYS A 156 27.11 6.18 18.25
CA LYS A 156 27.76 6.88 17.13
C LYS A 156 26.95 6.61 15.85
N ILE A 157 26.50 7.69 15.23
CA ILE A 157 25.80 7.72 13.95
C ILE A 157 26.76 7.16 12.89
N ASN A 158 26.54 5.91 12.48
CA ASN A 158 27.11 5.37 11.26
C ASN A 158 25.93 5.10 10.31
N SER A 159 26.14 5.29 9.01
CA SER A 159 25.14 5.36 7.91
C SER A 159 24.37 4.06 7.62
N LYS A 160 24.30 3.16 8.59
CA LYS A 160 23.51 1.94 8.65
C LYS A 160 22.86 1.88 10.04
N THR A 161 21.82 2.68 10.29
CA THR A 161 20.95 2.41 11.43
C THR A 161 20.18 1.14 11.12
N ILE A 162 20.81 0.05 11.53
CA ILE A 162 20.27 -1.29 11.78
C ILE A 162 18.92 -1.09 12.44
N PHE A 163 17.85 -1.32 11.69
CA PHE A 163 16.60 -1.71 12.30
C PHE A 163 16.90 -3.01 13.05
N GLN A 164 16.77 -3.02 14.39
CA GLN A 164 16.86 -4.26 15.16
C GLN A 164 15.96 -5.31 14.51
N ASP A 165 16.46 -6.52 14.27
CA ASP A 165 15.73 -7.58 13.55
C ASP A 165 14.31 -7.83 14.12
N ASP A 166 14.05 -7.45 15.37
CA ASP A 166 12.78 -7.67 16.09
C ASP A 166 11.77 -6.50 16.03
N PHE A 167 12.08 -5.36 15.40
CA PHE A 167 11.19 -4.17 15.49
C PHE A 167 9.82 -4.39 14.83
N ILE A 168 9.80 -5.18 13.74
CA ILE A 168 8.57 -5.54 13.03
C ILE A 168 7.71 -6.42 13.94
N ASP A 169 8.31 -7.33 14.70
CA ASP A 169 7.59 -8.23 15.61
C ASP A 169 6.99 -7.49 16.80
N ASP A 170 7.72 -6.54 17.41
CA ASP A 170 7.17 -5.68 18.47
C ASP A 170 5.99 -4.84 17.94
N TYR A 171 6.16 -4.22 16.78
CA TYR A 171 5.10 -3.46 16.12
C TYR A 171 3.86 -4.34 15.86
N ASN A 172 4.05 -5.53 15.26
CA ASN A 172 2.97 -6.46 14.95
C ASN A 172 2.24 -6.93 16.22
N LYS A 173 2.97 -7.20 17.31
CA LYS A 173 2.39 -7.57 18.60
C LYS A 173 1.48 -6.46 19.13
N LYS A 174 1.94 -5.20 19.10
CA LYS A 174 1.15 -4.05 19.56
C LYS A 174 -0.06 -3.78 18.67
N LEU A 175 0.12 -3.85 17.35
CA LEU A 175 -0.97 -3.72 16.38
C LEU A 175 -2.04 -4.79 16.60
N ASN A 176 -1.65 -6.05 16.79
CA ASN A 176 -2.59 -7.14 17.04
C ASN A 176 -3.35 -6.96 18.36
N ASN A 177 -2.69 -6.45 19.41
CA ASN A 177 -3.35 -6.08 20.66
C ASN A 177 -4.37 -4.95 20.44
N TYR A 178 -4.00 -3.94 19.65
CA TYR A 178 -4.88 -2.83 19.30
C TYR A 178 -6.10 -3.30 18.50
N LYS A 179 -5.90 -4.11 17.44
CA LYS A 179 -6.98 -4.72 16.64
C LYS A 179 -7.98 -5.47 17.54
N ARG A 180 -7.50 -6.27 18.50
CA ARG A 180 -8.36 -6.96 19.48
C ARG A 180 -9.14 -5.98 20.36
N LYS A 181 -8.48 -4.92 20.87
CA LYS A 181 -9.11 -3.90 21.73
C LYS A 181 -10.25 -3.17 21.04
N ILE A 182 -10.11 -2.87 19.74
CA ILE A 182 -11.15 -2.18 18.97
C ILE A 182 -12.16 -3.13 18.32
N GLY A 183 -12.00 -4.45 18.48
CA GLY A 183 -12.86 -5.45 17.84
C GLY A 183 -12.69 -5.55 16.32
N TYR A 184 -11.52 -5.18 15.78
CA TYR A 184 -11.25 -5.29 14.36
C TYR A 184 -11.05 -6.76 13.93
N ILE A 185 -11.76 -7.16 12.88
CA ILE A 185 -11.73 -8.52 12.34
C ILE A 185 -10.99 -8.50 11.01
N ASN A 186 -9.87 -9.24 10.93
CA ASN A 186 -9.16 -9.47 9.67
C ASN A 186 -10.03 -10.33 8.74
N LYS A 187 -10.69 -9.69 7.77
CA LYS A 187 -11.46 -10.40 6.74
C LYS A 187 -10.52 -11.05 5.74
N LYS A 188 -10.75 -12.33 5.43
CA LYS A 188 -10.06 -13.02 4.33
C LYS A 188 -10.43 -12.38 2.99
N TYR A 189 -9.49 -12.43 2.04
CA TYR A 189 -9.80 -12.07 0.66
C TYR A 189 -10.89 -12.99 0.08
N PRO A 190 -11.81 -12.46 -0.75
CA PRO A 190 -12.78 -13.30 -1.45
C PRO A 190 -12.07 -14.23 -2.44
N LYS A 191 -12.68 -15.37 -2.76
CA LYS A 191 -12.22 -16.20 -3.88
C LYS A 191 -12.45 -15.43 -5.18
N ILE A 192 -11.43 -15.38 -6.04
CA ILE A 192 -11.53 -14.77 -7.37
C ILE A 192 -11.75 -15.87 -8.41
N ILE A 193 -12.64 -15.58 -9.36
CA ILE A 193 -12.82 -16.38 -10.58
C ILE A 193 -12.32 -15.52 -11.74
N PHE A 194 -11.31 -16.01 -12.44
CA PHE A 194 -10.73 -15.30 -13.58
C PHE A 194 -11.52 -15.58 -14.85
N HIS A 195 -11.87 -14.51 -15.56
CA HIS A 195 -12.53 -14.56 -16.87
C HIS A 195 -11.59 -14.16 -18.02
N TRP A 196 -10.29 -14.09 -17.73
CA TRP A 196 -9.22 -13.80 -18.69
C TRP A 196 -8.05 -14.75 -18.42
N CYS A 197 -7.19 -14.95 -19.41
CA CYS A 197 -6.08 -15.89 -19.36
C CYS A 197 -4.85 -15.32 -20.06
N THR A 198 -3.69 -15.46 -19.43
CA THR A 198 -2.40 -15.00 -19.97
C THR A 198 -1.99 -15.74 -21.25
N GLN A 199 -2.42 -16.99 -21.41
CA GLN A 199 -2.20 -17.78 -22.63
C GLN A 199 -3.08 -17.33 -23.81
N PHE A 200 -4.13 -16.54 -23.54
CA PHE A 200 -5.04 -16.00 -24.55
C PHE A 200 -5.12 -14.47 -24.43
N PRO A 201 -4.11 -13.71 -24.91
CA PRO A 201 -4.01 -12.27 -24.67
C PRO A 201 -5.25 -11.45 -25.06
N ASN A 202 -5.99 -11.88 -26.10
CA ASN A 202 -7.24 -11.22 -26.49
C ASN A 202 -8.30 -11.21 -25.38
N SER A 203 -8.31 -12.18 -24.47
CA SER A 203 -9.23 -12.17 -23.31
C SER A 203 -8.95 -10.99 -22.36
N MET A 204 -7.69 -10.54 -22.25
CA MET A 204 -7.35 -9.36 -21.46
C MET A 204 -7.78 -8.06 -22.15
N LYS A 205 -7.82 -8.04 -23.49
CA LYS A 205 -8.36 -6.91 -24.27
C LYS A 205 -9.85 -6.72 -24.00
N GLU A 206 -10.61 -7.78 -23.76
CA GLU A 206 -12.03 -7.67 -23.37
C GLU A 206 -12.21 -7.05 -21.98
N VAL A 207 -11.25 -7.25 -21.07
CA VAL A 207 -11.27 -6.73 -19.70
C VAL A 207 -10.77 -5.29 -19.61
N CYS A 208 -9.62 -4.98 -20.22
CA CYS A 208 -8.97 -3.66 -20.21
C CYS A 208 -8.55 -3.25 -21.64
N PRO A 209 -9.47 -2.88 -22.54
CA PRO A 209 -9.16 -2.68 -23.96
C PRO A 209 -8.18 -1.54 -24.23
N THR A 210 -8.30 -0.41 -23.53
CA THR A 210 -7.44 0.77 -23.74
C THR A 210 -6.03 0.53 -23.20
N LEU A 211 -5.94 -0.04 -22.00
CA LEU A 211 -4.68 -0.41 -21.37
C LEU A 211 -3.97 -1.50 -22.18
N PHE A 212 -4.70 -2.56 -22.60
CA PHE A 212 -4.16 -3.60 -23.46
C PHE A 212 -3.55 -2.99 -24.72
N LYS A 213 -4.30 -2.09 -25.39
CA LYS A 213 -3.79 -1.41 -26.58
C LYS A 213 -2.50 -0.66 -26.27
N LYS A 214 -2.45 0.12 -25.18
CA LYS A 214 -1.29 0.90 -24.77
C LYS A 214 -0.05 0.07 -24.44
N MET A 215 -0.22 -1.16 -23.93
CA MET A 215 0.91 -2.03 -23.56
C MET A 215 1.47 -2.83 -24.74
N TYR A 216 0.59 -3.21 -25.68
CA TYR A 216 0.94 -4.12 -26.78
C TYR A 216 1.12 -3.44 -28.15
N PHE A 217 0.67 -2.19 -28.33
CA PHE A 217 0.76 -1.43 -29.58
C PHE A 217 1.19 0.02 -29.31
#